data_AF-Q84E82-F1
#
_entry.id   AF-Q84E82-F1
#
_cell.length_a   1.000
_cell.length_b   1.000
_cell.length_c   1.000
_cell.angle_alpha   90.00
_cell.angle_beta   90.00
_cell.angle_gamma   90.00
#
_symmetry.space_group_name_H-M   'P 1'
#
loop_
_entity.id
_entity.type
_entity.pdbx_description
1 polymer ?
#
loop_
_entity_poly.entity_id
_entity_poly.type
_entity_poly.pdbx_seq_one_letter_code
_entity_poly.pdbx_strand_id
1 'polypeptide(L)'
;MDFMAFKVLDEDCLYQLTQDLLDYGCMIESIPVGELNGCGRRVRFQVPSGHFFELYADKEYTGKWGVEEINPEAWPRNLKGMRAVRFDHCLMYGDELQATYELFTEVLGFYLAEQVIDDDGTRVAQFLSLSTKAHDVAFIHCPEKGKFHHVSFFLETWEDMLRAADLISMT
;
A
#
# COMPACT_ATOMS: atom_id res chain seq x y z
N MET A 1 -1.89 11.40 6.23
CA MET A 1 -2.57 10.27 5.58
C MET A 1 -3.33 9.54 6.68
N ASP A 2 -4.60 9.22 6.46
CA ASP A 2 -5.44 8.62 7.52
C ASP A 2 -5.10 7.15 7.73
N PHE A 3 -5.01 6.36 6.65
CA PHE A 3 -4.55 4.97 6.66
C PHE A 3 -4.15 4.51 5.25
N MET A 4 -3.41 3.39 5.18
CA MET A 4 -3.22 2.59 3.97
C MET A 4 -3.79 1.19 4.19
N ALA A 5 -4.46 0.60 3.19
CA ALA A 5 -5.14 -0.67 3.36
C ALA A 5 -4.63 -1.76 2.42
N PHE A 6 -4.51 -2.98 2.93
CA PHE A 6 -4.22 -4.19 2.14
C PHE A 6 -5.43 -5.12 2.10
N LYS A 7 -5.76 -5.58 0.89
CA LYS A 7 -6.76 -6.62 0.71
C LYS A 7 -6.14 -7.97 1.03
N VAL A 8 -6.75 -8.73 1.94
CA VAL A 8 -6.37 -10.11 2.25
C VAL A 8 -7.16 -11.10 1.38
N LEU A 9 -6.78 -12.38 1.41
CA LEU A 9 -7.35 -13.41 0.55
C LEU A 9 -8.87 -13.57 0.76
N ASP A 10 -9.29 -13.71 2.01
CA ASP A 10 -10.64 -14.02 2.43
C ASP A 10 -10.86 -13.64 3.92
N GLU A 11 -12.07 -13.88 4.41
CA GLU A 11 -12.44 -13.59 5.81
C GLU A 11 -11.63 -14.42 6.81
N ASP A 12 -11.30 -15.67 6.50
CA ASP A 12 -10.50 -16.54 7.40
C ASP A 12 -9.08 -15.99 7.56
N CYS A 13 -8.46 -15.55 6.46
CA CYS A 13 -7.17 -14.84 6.50
C CYS A 13 -7.26 -13.54 7.29
N LEU A 14 -8.36 -12.78 7.16
CA LEU A 14 -8.58 -11.57 7.95
C LEU A 14 -8.66 -11.89 9.45
N TYR A 15 -9.37 -12.95 9.84
CA TYR A 15 -9.45 -13.39 11.24
C TYR A 15 -8.08 -13.83 11.77
N GLN A 16 -7.35 -14.65 11.01
CA GLN A 16 -6.04 -15.15 11.43
C GLN A 16 -5.05 -14.00 11.63
N LEU A 17 -4.90 -13.11 10.64
CA LEU A 17 -3.99 -11.96 10.75
C LEU A 17 -4.39 -11.00 11.87
N THR A 18 -5.70 -10.87 12.16
CA THR A 18 -6.15 -10.10 13.32
C THR A 18 -5.64 -10.70 14.62
N GLN A 19 -5.70 -12.03 14.75
CA GLN A 19 -5.18 -12.72 15.93
C GLN A 19 -3.66 -12.62 16.00
N ASP A 20 -2.95 -12.81 14.88
CA ASP A 20 -1.48 -12.71 14.84
C ASP A 20 -1.01 -11.31 15.24
N LEU A 21 -1.71 -10.26 14.80
CA LEU A 21 -1.45 -8.88 15.22
C LEU A 21 -1.69 -8.65 16.71
N LEU A 22 -2.77 -9.21 17.28
CA LEU A 22 -3.03 -9.16 18.72
C LEU A 22 -1.95 -9.88 19.51
N ASP A 23 -1.54 -11.06 19.07
CA ASP A 23 -0.52 -11.88 19.72
C ASP A 23 0.88 -11.24 19.63
N TYR A 24 1.17 -10.53 18.54
CA TYR A 24 2.36 -9.67 18.40
C TYR A 24 2.33 -8.44 19.33
N GLY A 25 1.14 -8.07 19.83
CA GLY A 25 0.95 -6.96 20.76
C GLY A 25 0.46 -5.66 20.12
N CYS A 26 -0.04 -5.70 18.89
CA CYS A 26 -0.68 -4.54 18.27
C CYS A 26 -2.04 -4.24 18.92
N MET A 27 -2.35 -2.95 19.04
CA MET A 27 -3.70 -2.50 19.35
C MET A 27 -4.56 -2.57 18.08
N ILE A 28 -5.69 -3.25 18.17
CA ILE A 28 -6.63 -3.44 17.07
C ILE A 28 -7.92 -2.64 17.28
N GLU A 29 -8.36 -1.95 16.23
CA GLU A 29 -9.69 -1.37 16.10
C GLU A 29 -10.48 -2.11 15.01
N SER A 30 -11.68 -2.58 15.33
CA SER A 30 -12.59 -3.18 14.35
C SER A 30 -13.49 -2.11 13.74
N ILE A 31 -13.42 -1.94 12.43
CA ILE A 31 -14.21 -0.97 11.68
C ILE A 31 -15.39 -1.70 11.01
N PRO A 32 -16.65 -1.30 11.26
CA PRO A 32 -17.81 -1.99 10.72
C PRO A 32 -17.98 -1.76 9.21
N VAL A 33 -18.73 -2.66 8.57
CA VAL A 33 -19.18 -2.50 7.18
C VAL A 33 -19.98 -1.20 7.02
N GLY A 34 -19.81 -0.53 5.88
CA GLY A 34 -20.52 0.71 5.57
C GLY A 34 -19.83 1.99 6.05
N GLU A 35 -18.74 1.90 6.82
CA GLU A 35 -17.91 3.07 7.13
C GLU A 35 -17.16 3.57 5.88
N LEU A 36 -16.61 2.64 5.08
CA LEU A 36 -16.04 2.93 3.77
C LEU A 36 -16.93 2.34 2.66
N ASN A 37 -17.36 3.19 1.72
CA ASN A 37 -18.24 2.80 0.63
C ASN A 37 -17.71 1.61 -0.17
N GLY A 38 -18.58 0.61 -0.36
CA GLY A 38 -18.28 -0.62 -1.09
C GLY A 38 -17.13 -1.43 -0.49
N CYS A 39 -16.83 -1.26 0.81
CA CYS A 39 -15.83 -2.05 1.54
C CYS A 39 -16.51 -2.82 2.68
N GLY A 40 -16.09 -4.06 2.88
CA GLY A 40 -16.51 -4.88 4.01
C GLY A 40 -16.00 -4.32 5.35
N ARG A 41 -16.12 -5.15 6.40
CA ARG A 41 -15.49 -4.84 7.68
C ARG A 41 -13.97 -4.75 7.50
N ARG A 42 -13.32 -3.97 8.36
CA ARG A 42 -11.87 -3.81 8.34
C ARG A 42 -11.29 -3.87 9.73
N VAL A 43 -10.01 -4.18 9.78
CA VAL A 43 -9.24 -4.27 11.03
C VAL A 43 -8.11 -3.27 10.92
N ARG A 44 -8.11 -2.26 11.79
CA ARG A 44 -7.14 -1.17 11.81
C ARG A 44 -6.14 -1.37 12.94
N PHE A 45 -4.88 -1.08 12.66
CA PHE A 45 -3.79 -1.12 13.62
C PHE A 45 -2.75 -0.04 13.31
N GLN A 46 -1.97 0.35 14.32
CA GLN A 46 -0.88 1.31 14.15
C GLN A 46 0.45 0.56 14.15
N VAL A 47 1.30 0.84 13.15
CA VAL A 47 2.65 0.26 13.06
C VAL A 47 3.66 1.13 13.83
N PRO A 48 4.85 0.62 14.21
CA PRO A 48 5.82 1.36 15.04
C PRO A 48 6.24 2.73 14.48
N SER A 49 6.33 2.87 13.14
CA SER A 49 6.59 4.15 12.46
C SER A 49 5.46 5.19 12.59
N GLY A 50 4.35 4.85 13.24
CA GLY A 50 3.24 5.75 13.57
C GLY A 50 2.07 5.77 12.57
N HIS A 51 2.15 5.00 11.49
CA HIS A 51 1.12 4.96 10.44
C HIS A 51 0.00 3.97 10.79
N PHE A 52 -1.23 4.30 10.40
CA PHE A 52 -2.34 3.34 10.46
C PHE A 52 -2.40 2.50 9.20
N PHE A 53 -2.55 1.20 9.39
CA PHE A 53 -2.82 0.24 8.35
C PHE A 53 -4.15 -0.45 8.60
N GLU A 54 -4.82 -0.86 7.52
CA GLU A 54 -6.05 -1.63 7.58
C GLU A 54 -5.96 -2.91 6.76
N LEU A 55 -6.57 -3.98 7.25
CA LEU A 55 -6.81 -5.22 6.50
C LEU A 55 -8.29 -5.38 6.21
N TYR A 56 -8.62 -5.87 5.02
CA TYR A 56 -9.99 -6.15 4.59
C TYR A 56 -10.05 -7.29 3.60
N ALA A 57 -11.12 -8.07 3.60
CA ALA A 57 -11.31 -9.18 2.66
C ALA A 57 -12.32 -8.84 1.55
N ASP A 58 -13.43 -8.20 1.92
CA ASP A 58 -14.51 -7.88 1.00
C ASP A 58 -14.44 -6.44 0.46
N LYS A 59 -14.62 -6.30 -0.85
CA LYS A 59 -14.73 -5.00 -1.53
C LYS A 59 -15.57 -5.19 -2.78
N GLU A 60 -16.53 -4.30 -2.97
CA GLU A 60 -17.35 -4.20 -4.16
C GLU A 60 -16.47 -4.09 -5.41
N TYR A 61 -16.71 -5.00 -6.35
CA TYR A 61 -16.09 -4.97 -7.66
C TYR A 61 -17.00 -4.24 -8.64
N THR A 62 -16.55 -3.08 -9.13
CA THR A 62 -17.33 -2.22 -10.04
C THR A 62 -17.13 -2.56 -11.52
N GLY A 63 -16.43 -3.64 -11.84
CA GLY A 63 -16.06 -4.00 -13.22
C GLY A 63 -14.76 -3.34 -13.72
N LYS A 64 -14.33 -3.73 -14.93
CA LYS A 64 -13.24 -3.07 -15.66
C LYS A 64 -13.75 -1.79 -16.33
N TRP A 65 -13.07 -0.68 -16.08
CA TRP A 65 -13.48 0.62 -16.61
C TRP A 65 -13.01 0.80 -18.06
N GLY A 66 -13.97 0.89 -18.99
CA GLY A 66 -13.71 1.21 -20.40
C GLY A 66 -13.23 0.04 -21.27
N VAL A 67 -13.25 -1.19 -20.74
CA VAL A 67 -13.09 -2.44 -21.48
C VAL A 67 -14.07 -3.48 -20.95
N GLU A 68 -14.37 -4.49 -21.77
CA GLU A 68 -15.27 -5.59 -21.40
C GLU A 68 -14.62 -6.56 -20.39
N GLU A 69 -15.44 -7.25 -19.59
CA GLU A 69 -14.96 -8.23 -18.61
C GLU A 69 -14.32 -9.44 -19.30
N ILE A 70 -15.03 -9.96 -20.30
CA ILE A 70 -14.70 -11.15 -21.10
C ILE A 70 -14.11 -10.69 -22.43
N ASN A 71 -12.93 -11.20 -22.79
CA ASN A 71 -12.17 -10.78 -23.97
C ASN A 71 -11.96 -9.26 -24.03
N PRO A 72 -11.32 -8.65 -23.01
CA PRO A 72 -11.07 -7.22 -22.98
C PRO A 72 -10.24 -6.79 -24.20
N GLU A 73 -10.55 -5.61 -24.72
CA GLU A 73 -9.65 -4.88 -25.62
C GLU A 73 -8.32 -4.57 -24.90
N ALA A 74 -7.26 -4.30 -25.67
CA ALA A 74 -5.92 -4.11 -25.11
C ALA A 74 -5.84 -2.94 -24.10
N TRP A 75 -6.64 -1.88 -24.28
CA TRP A 75 -6.73 -0.76 -23.35
C TRP A 75 -8.06 0.01 -23.48
N PRO A 76 -8.50 0.72 -22.43
CA PRO A 76 -9.64 1.63 -22.51
C PRO A 76 -9.42 2.75 -23.53
N ARG A 77 -10.44 3.05 -24.33
CA ARG A 77 -10.41 4.19 -25.28
C ARG A 77 -10.77 5.50 -24.56
N ASN A 78 -10.31 6.62 -25.12
CA ASN A 78 -10.65 7.98 -24.67
C ASN A 78 -10.16 8.36 -23.25
N LEU A 79 -9.10 7.71 -22.75
CA LEU A 79 -8.45 8.12 -21.50
C LEU A 79 -7.88 9.55 -21.60
N LYS A 80 -8.14 10.36 -20.58
CA LYS A 80 -7.73 11.77 -20.48
C LYS A 80 -6.67 11.95 -19.38
N GLY A 81 -5.96 13.08 -19.42
CA GLY A 81 -4.95 13.42 -18.42
C GLY A 81 -3.75 12.47 -18.45
N MET A 82 -3.22 12.14 -17.27
CA MET A 82 -2.02 11.32 -17.09
C MET A 82 -2.26 9.81 -17.28
N ARG A 83 -3.52 9.35 -17.32
CA ARG A 83 -3.90 7.95 -17.60
C ARG A 83 -3.33 6.92 -16.61
N ALA A 84 -3.34 7.24 -15.31
CA ALA A 84 -3.06 6.28 -14.24
C ALA A 84 -3.89 5.00 -14.38
N VAL A 85 -3.24 3.84 -14.32
CA VAL A 85 -3.88 2.53 -14.52
C VAL A 85 -4.40 1.95 -13.21
N ARG A 86 -3.60 2.07 -12.14
CA ARG A 86 -3.92 1.53 -10.81
C ARG A 86 -3.11 2.24 -9.72
N PHE A 87 -3.58 2.13 -8.49
CA PHE A 87 -2.74 2.35 -7.31
C PHE A 87 -1.53 1.42 -7.37
N ASP A 88 -0.35 1.93 -7.03
CA ASP A 88 0.88 1.15 -7.05
C ASP A 88 1.42 0.87 -5.65
N HIS A 89 1.81 1.91 -4.92
CA HIS A 89 2.34 1.84 -3.58
C HIS A 89 2.27 3.20 -2.87
N CYS A 90 2.56 3.20 -1.57
CA CYS A 90 2.90 4.41 -0.83
C CYS A 90 4.29 4.25 -0.19
N LEU A 91 4.96 5.39 -0.03
CA LEU A 91 6.14 5.49 0.83
C LEU A 91 5.81 6.36 2.04
N MET A 92 6.29 5.90 3.18
CA MET A 92 6.09 6.52 4.48
C MET A 92 7.40 7.01 5.09
N TYR A 93 7.32 8.10 5.84
CA TYR A 93 8.39 8.63 6.68
C TYR A 93 8.07 8.37 8.14
N GLY A 94 9.01 7.75 8.84
CA GLY A 94 8.91 7.54 10.28
C GLY A 94 10.20 6.99 10.85
N ASP A 95 10.27 6.91 12.17
CA ASP A 95 11.33 6.22 12.90
C ASP A 95 10.99 4.72 13.01
N GLU A 96 11.72 4.00 13.88
CA GLU A 96 11.43 2.60 14.23
C GLU A 96 11.34 1.68 12.99
N LEU A 97 12.24 1.87 12.02
CA LEU A 97 12.28 1.07 10.79
C LEU A 97 12.45 -0.42 11.08
N GLN A 98 13.30 -0.78 12.04
CA GLN A 98 13.55 -2.18 12.42
C GLN A 98 12.29 -2.84 13.00
N ALA A 99 11.63 -2.22 13.97
CA ALA A 99 10.39 -2.75 14.54
C ALA A 99 9.25 -2.80 13.50
N THR A 100 9.20 -1.81 12.60
CA THR A 100 8.26 -1.83 11.46
C THR A 100 8.59 -2.98 10.52
N TYR A 101 9.86 -3.25 10.24
CA TYR A 101 10.30 -4.36 9.41
C TYR A 101 9.90 -5.73 9.99
N GLU A 102 10.09 -5.93 11.28
CA GLU A 102 9.72 -7.17 11.99
C GLU A 102 8.22 -7.40 11.90
N LEU A 103 7.39 -6.38 12.21
CA LEU A 103 5.94 -6.50 12.09
C LEU A 103 5.50 -6.89 10.66
N PHE A 104 6.09 -6.28 9.63
CA PHE A 104 5.71 -6.59 8.26
C PHE A 104 6.18 -7.97 7.79
N THR A 105 7.36 -8.42 8.21
CA THR A 105 7.92 -9.69 7.71
C THR A 105 7.53 -10.90 8.56
N GLU A 106 7.38 -10.74 9.88
CA GLU A 106 7.07 -11.84 10.80
C GLU A 106 5.56 -12.05 10.98
N VAL A 107 4.75 -11.00 10.82
CA VAL A 107 3.28 -11.07 11.02
C VAL A 107 2.54 -10.96 9.70
N LEU A 108 2.79 -9.89 8.93
CA LEU A 108 2.02 -9.59 7.72
C LEU A 108 2.48 -10.38 6.48
N GLY A 109 3.58 -11.13 6.57
CA GLY A 109 4.06 -12.01 5.51
C GLY A 109 4.79 -11.32 4.36
N PHE A 110 5.19 -10.05 4.52
CA PHE A 110 6.00 -9.35 3.51
C PHE A 110 7.42 -9.93 3.47
N TYR A 111 8.11 -9.72 2.35
CA TYR A 111 9.55 -9.92 2.27
C TYR A 111 10.26 -8.60 1.94
N LEU A 112 11.54 -8.51 2.32
CA LEU A 112 12.41 -7.39 1.98
C LEU A 112 12.93 -7.53 0.56
N ALA A 113 12.52 -6.62 -0.31
CA ALA A 113 13.05 -6.56 -1.66
C ALA A 113 14.38 -5.81 -1.70
N GLU A 114 14.40 -4.60 -1.13
CA GLU A 114 15.57 -3.72 -1.11
C GLU A 114 15.66 -2.96 0.23
N GLN A 115 16.88 -2.52 0.57
CA GLN A 115 17.14 -1.69 1.75
C GLN A 115 18.34 -0.77 1.52
N VAL A 116 18.39 0.32 2.26
CA VAL A 116 19.57 1.18 2.37
C VAL A 116 20.08 1.14 3.81
N ILE A 117 21.37 0.85 3.95
CA ILE A 117 22.09 0.76 5.21
C ILE A 117 23.13 1.87 5.23
N ASP A 118 23.20 2.63 6.32
CA ASP A 118 24.20 3.68 6.54
C ASP A 118 25.55 3.09 7.01
N ASP A 119 26.59 3.90 7.09
CA ASP A 119 27.97 3.49 7.40
C ASP A 119 28.11 2.77 8.76
N ASP A 120 27.20 3.03 9.70
CA ASP A 120 27.16 2.43 11.04
C ASP A 120 26.34 1.14 11.11
N GLY A 121 25.77 0.69 9.99
CA GLY A 121 24.90 -0.48 9.91
C GLY A 121 23.43 -0.20 10.18
N THR A 122 23.04 1.06 10.41
CA THR A 122 21.64 1.45 10.62
C THR A 122 20.85 1.39 9.32
N ARG A 123 19.67 0.77 9.33
CA ARG A 123 18.75 0.79 8.19
C ARG A 123 18.05 2.14 8.09
N VAL A 124 18.24 2.83 6.97
CA VAL A 124 17.64 4.15 6.70
C VAL A 124 16.52 4.11 5.65
N ALA A 125 16.42 3.03 4.88
CA ALA A 125 15.27 2.78 4.00
C ALA A 125 14.99 1.28 3.86
N GLN A 126 13.71 0.92 3.69
CA GLN A 126 13.25 -0.44 3.45
C GLN A 126 12.09 -0.49 2.47
N PHE A 127 12.15 -1.45 1.54
CA PHE A 127 11.19 -1.66 0.48
C PHE A 127 10.63 -3.08 0.61
N LEU A 128 9.34 -3.19 0.92
CA LEU A 128 8.66 -4.42 1.31
C LEU A 128 7.61 -4.80 0.28
N SER A 129 7.53 -6.09 -0.05
CA SER A 129 6.60 -6.61 -1.06
C SER A 129 5.85 -7.85 -0.58
N LEU A 130 4.63 -8.04 -1.08
CA LEU A 130 3.85 -9.29 -1.00
C LEU A 130 3.74 -9.97 -2.37
N SER A 131 4.29 -9.36 -3.41
CA SER A 131 4.10 -9.75 -4.80
C SER A 131 5.41 -9.68 -5.58
N THR A 132 5.37 -9.87 -6.90
CA THR A 132 6.56 -9.74 -7.76
C THR A 132 6.94 -8.28 -8.07
N LYS A 133 6.30 -7.29 -7.42
CA LYS A 133 6.67 -5.89 -7.53
C LYS A 133 7.98 -5.61 -6.79
N ALA A 134 8.62 -4.48 -7.13
CA ALA A 134 9.75 -3.97 -6.36
C ALA A 134 9.34 -3.73 -4.89
N HIS A 135 8.17 -3.13 -4.66
CA HIS A 135 7.56 -2.99 -3.34
C HIS A 135 6.07 -2.68 -3.43
N ASP A 136 5.33 -3.10 -2.42
CA ASP A 136 3.95 -2.70 -2.17
C ASP A 136 3.88 -1.56 -1.13
N VAL A 137 4.90 -1.45 -0.25
CA VAL A 137 5.08 -0.34 0.69
C VAL A 137 6.55 -0.09 0.98
N ALA A 138 6.92 1.16 1.23
CA ALA A 138 8.28 1.54 1.60
C ALA A 138 8.29 2.47 2.81
N PHE A 139 9.38 2.41 3.56
CA PHE A 139 9.64 3.29 4.70
C PHE A 139 11.04 3.89 4.60
N ILE A 140 11.14 5.21 4.80
CA ILE A 140 12.42 5.90 4.96
C ILE A 140 12.46 6.50 6.36
N HIS A 141 13.64 6.44 6.98
CA HIS A 141 13.87 6.97 8.31
C HIS A 141 13.62 8.49 8.36
N CYS A 142 12.80 8.91 9.33
CA CYS A 142 12.54 10.30 9.66
C CYS A 142 12.35 10.42 11.18
N PRO A 143 12.92 11.45 11.86
CA PRO A 143 12.70 11.62 13.30
C PRO A 143 11.22 11.80 13.69
N GLU A 144 10.38 12.28 12.78
CA GLU A 144 8.96 12.46 13.02
C GLU A 144 8.17 11.21 12.57
N LYS A 145 7.41 10.63 13.50
CA LYS A 145 6.47 9.54 13.23
C LYS A 145 5.32 9.95 12.30
N GLY A 146 4.80 8.98 11.54
CA GLY A 146 3.51 9.09 10.86
C GLY A 146 3.48 10.07 9.68
N LYS A 147 4.63 10.38 9.08
CA LYS A 147 4.71 11.34 7.97
C LYS A 147 4.50 10.64 6.64
N PHE A 148 3.68 11.24 5.80
CA PHE A 148 3.42 10.74 4.47
C PHE A 148 4.47 11.28 3.49
N HIS A 149 5.22 10.39 2.81
CA HIS A 149 6.16 10.82 1.78
C HIS A 149 5.46 10.96 0.43
N HIS A 150 4.88 9.90 -0.09
CA HIS A 150 4.18 9.93 -1.37
C HIS A 150 3.22 8.74 -1.58
N VAL A 151 2.32 8.92 -2.53
CA VAL A 151 1.50 7.87 -3.15
C VAL A 151 1.87 7.80 -4.62
N SER A 152 2.00 6.58 -5.13
CA SER A 152 2.37 6.29 -6.50
C SER A 152 1.22 5.61 -7.23
N PHE A 153 1.02 6.00 -8.48
CA PHE A 153 0.10 5.36 -9.41
C PHE A 153 0.88 4.85 -10.62
N PHE A 154 0.50 3.68 -11.10
CA PHE A 154 1.20 3.02 -12.19
C PHE A 154 0.82 3.63 -13.55
N LEU A 155 1.83 3.92 -14.38
CA LEU A 155 1.73 4.21 -15.81
C LEU A 155 2.44 3.11 -16.60
N GLU A 156 1.93 2.79 -17.78
CA GLU A 156 2.42 1.62 -18.54
C GLU A 156 3.81 1.83 -19.14
N THR A 157 4.11 3.06 -19.57
CA THR A 157 5.32 3.35 -20.33
C THR A 157 6.08 4.54 -19.77
N TRP A 158 7.36 4.63 -20.12
CA TRP A 158 8.18 5.79 -19.83
C TRP A 158 7.66 7.04 -20.56
N GLU A 159 7.14 6.87 -21.77
CA GLU A 159 6.52 7.94 -22.54
C GLU A 159 5.28 8.51 -21.84
N ASP A 160 4.47 7.67 -21.19
CA ASP A 160 3.33 8.13 -20.38
C ASP A 160 3.79 8.98 -19.18
N MET A 161 4.89 8.61 -18.54
CA MET A 161 5.52 9.40 -17.47
C MET A 161 5.97 10.78 -17.97
N LEU A 162 6.67 10.83 -19.12
CA LEU A 162 7.09 12.10 -19.72
C LEU A 162 5.90 12.98 -20.07
N ARG A 163 4.86 12.40 -20.67
CA ARG A 163 3.62 13.11 -21.00
C ARG A 163 2.92 13.64 -19.75
N ALA A 164 2.93 12.89 -18.64
CA ALA A 164 2.38 13.36 -17.38
C ALA A 164 3.15 14.59 -16.86
N ALA A 165 4.48 14.59 -16.95
CA ALA A 165 5.30 15.74 -16.58
C ALA A 165 5.00 16.97 -17.47
N ASP A 166 4.87 16.77 -18.79
CA ASP A 166 4.47 17.82 -19.72
C ASP A 166 3.13 18.43 -19.31
N LEU A 167 2.10 17.60 -19.05
CA LEU A 167 0.78 18.07 -18.63
C LEU A 167 0.79 18.89 -17.33
N ILE A 168 1.70 18.60 -16.38
CA ILE A 168 1.87 19.37 -15.15
C ILE A 168 2.50 20.73 -15.43
N SER A 169 3.43 20.78 -16.37
CA SER A 169 4.23 21.98 -16.67
C SER A 169 3.61 22.92 -17.71
N MET A 170 2.63 22.43 -18.49
CA MET A 170 1.90 23.21 -19.48
C MET A 170 1.09 24.32 -18.80
N THR A 171 1.47 25.57 -19.06
CA THR A 171 0.72 26.80 -18.70
C THR A 171 -0.17 27.26 -19.83
#